data_AF-A0A9D7X143-F1
#
_entry.id   AF-A0A9D7X143-F1
#
_cell.length_a   1.000
_cell.length_b   1.000
_cell.length_c   1.000
_cell.angle_alpha   90.00
_cell.angle_beta   90.00
_cell.angle_gamma   90.00
#
_symmetry.space_group_name_H-M   'P 1'
#
loop_
_entity.id
_entity.type
_entity.pdbx_description
1 polymer ?
#
loop_
_entity_poly.entity_id
_entity_poly.type
_entity_poly.pdbx_seq_one_letter_code
_entity_poly.pdbx_strand_id
1 'polypeptide(L)'
;MNDTPEEIEEAEEVQADDPIVVAILDALAGGVNLTFQDVARLIAKQRGKPKDGPNLWRRYMNAVKQQAVHLAKNGRIEITRKGEAVDPKDFKGIVKMRLPR
;
A
#
# COMPACT_ATOMS: atom_id res chain seq x y z
N MET A 1 -45.25 -22.34 -3.35
CA MET A 1 -44.20 -22.47 -2.33
C MET A 1 -43.07 -21.58 -2.81
N ASN A 2 -43.11 -20.32 -2.39
CA ASN A 2 -41.99 -19.39 -2.56
C ASN A 2 -41.06 -19.61 -1.38
N ASP A 3 -39.84 -20.03 -1.65
CA ASP A 3 -38.66 -19.79 -0.82
C ASP A 3 -37.53 -19.54 -1.84
N THR A 4 -37.44 -18.30 -2.31
CA THR A 4 -36.48 -17.27 -1.85
C THR A 4 -35.04 -17.67 -2.20
N PRO A 5 -34.39 -16.96 -3.15
CA PRO A 5 -33.00 -17.20 -3.48
C PRO A 5 -32.13 -16.89 -2.26
N GLU A 6 -31.09 -17.71 -2.03
CA GLU A 6 -30.04 -17.43 -1.06
C GLU A 6 -29.40 -16.07 -1.38
N GLU A 7 -29.91 -15.03 -0.74
CA GLU A 7 -29.20 -13.79 -0.46
C GLU A 7 -27.98 -14.17 0.37
N ILE A 8 -26.86 -14.36 -0.32
CA ILE A 8 -25.55 -14.35 0.32
C ILE A 8 -25.41 -12.94 0.88
N GLU A 9 -25.71 -12.81 2.16
CA GLU A 9 -25.54 -11.59 2.95
C GLU A 9 -24.15 -11.03 2.64
N GLU A 10 -24.16 -9.89 1.95
CA GLU A 10 -23.06 -8.94 1.90
C GLU A 10 -22.76 -8.54 3.36
N ALA A 11 -21.90 -9.31 4.01
CA ALA A 11 -21.16 -8.83 5.15
C ALA A 11 -20.26 -7.71 4.63
N GLU A 12 -20.80 -6.50 4.64
CA GLU A 12 -20.05 -5.25 4.75
C GLU A 12 -19.21 -5.34 6.03
N GLU A 13 -18.13 -6.13 5.97
CA GLU A 13 -17.01 -5.92 6.85
C GLU A 13 -16.58 -4.49 6.58
N VAL A 14 -16.78 -3.62 7.56
CA VAL A 14 -16.05 -2.36 7.69
C VAL A 14 -14.57 -2.72 7.65
N GLN A 15 -14.06 -2.80 6.42
CA GLN A 15 -12.77 -3.37 6.10
C GLN A 15 -11.77 -2.35 6.58
N ALA A 16 -11.32 -2.51 7.84
CA ALA A 16 -10.22 -1.74 8.38
C ALA A 16 -9.11 -1.78 7.33
N ASP A 17 -8.78 -0.61 6.75
CA ASP A 17 -7.86 -0.51 5.63
C ASP A 17 -6.65 -1.41 5.89
N ASP A 18 -6.21 -2.15 4.86
CA ASP A 18 -5.09 -3.07 4.95
C ASP A 18 -3.97 -2.48 5.83
N PRO A 19 -3.41 -3.21 6.80
CA PRO A 19 -2.41 -2.65 7.72
C PRO A 19 -1.20 -2.00 7.01
N ILE A 20 -0.93 -2.47 5.79
CA ILE A 20 0.09 -1.92 4.89
C ILE A 20 -0.37 -0.61 4.26
N VAL A 21 -1.64 -0.49 3.87
CA VAL A 21 -2.25 0.75 3.36
C VAL A 21 -2.16 1.85 4.40
N VAL A 22 -2.61 1.57 5.63
CA VAL A 22 -2.53 2.54 6.73
C VAL A 22 -1.09 3.00 6.93
N ALA A 23 -0.13 2.08 6.93
CA ALA A 23 1.28 2.41 7.08
C ALA A 23 1.86 3.20 5.89
N ILE A 24 1.40 2.93 4.65
CA ILE A 24 1.78 3.73 3.47
C ILE A 24 1.26 5.16 3.64
N LEU A 25 -0.03 5.32 3.95
CA LEU A 25 -0.66 6.62 4.09
C LEU A 25 -0.04 7.43 5.23
N ASP A 26 0.18 6.81 6.39
CA ASP A 26 0.86 7.41 7.54
C ASP A 26 2.28 7.86 7.19
N ALA A 27 3.04 7.01 6.48
CA ALA A 27 4.39 7.36 6.04
C ALA A 27 4.39 8.55 5.05
N LEU A 28 3.38 8.65 4.19
CA LEU A 28 3.24 9.75 3.23
C LEU A 28 2.61 11.02 3.81
N ALA A 29 1.87 10.91 4.92
CA ALA A 29 1.26 12.04 5.63
C ALA A 29 2.29 13.07 6.11
N GLY A 30 3.54 12.65 6.31
CA GLY A 30 4.66 13.56 6.59
C GLY A 30 5.04 14.50 5.44
N GLY A 31 4.36 14.44 4.29
CA GLY A 31 4.62 15.29 3.12
C GLY A 31 5.91 14.95 2.38
N VAL A 32 6.51 13.79 2.67
CA VAL A 32 7.78 13.35 2.10
C VAL A 32 7.50 12.35 0.97
N ASN A 33 8.21 12.52 -0.15
CA ASN A 33 8.09 11.57 -1.26
C ASN A 33 8.94 10.32 -0.96
N LEU A 34 8.29 9.22 -0.57
CA LEU A 34 8.96 7.98 -0.14
C LEU A 34 8.99 6.93 -1.24
N THR A 35 10.05 6.12 -1.31
CA THR A 35 10.07 4.97 -2.22
C THR A 35 9.32 3.78 -1.62
N PHE A 36 8.94 2.79 -2.44
CA PHE A 36 8.38 1.53 -1.91
C PHE A 36 9.31 0.83 -0.93
N GLN A 37 10.62 0.94 -1.15
CA GLN A 37 11.61 0.33 -0.27
C GLN A 37 11.67 1.07 1.07
N ASP A 38 11.58 2.40 1.07
CA ASP A 38 11.55 3.19 2.30
C ASP A 38 10.32 2.84 3.14
N VAL A 39 9.15 2.76 2.51
CA VAL A 39 7.92 2.34 3.20
C VAL A 39 8.02 0.89 3.69
N ALA A 40 8.53 -0.03 2.88
CA ALA A 40 8.72 -1.42 3.30
C ALA A 40 9.71 -1.55 4.47
N ARG A 41 10.77 -0.73 4.50
CA ARG A 41 11.72 -0.66 5.63
C ARG A 41 11.08 -0.05 6.87
N LEU A 42 10.26 0.98 6.71
CA LEU A 42 9.55 1.62 7.80
C LEU A 42 8.57 0.64 8.45
N ILE A 43 7.78 -0.08 7.63
CA ILE A 43 6.90 -1.17 8.08
C ILE A 43 7.69 -2.28 8.76
N ALA A 44 8.80 -2.72 8.15
CA ALA A 44 9.64 -3.76 8.73
C ALA A 44 10.29 -3.32 10.05
N LYS A 45 10.60 -2.03 10.23
CA LYS A 45 11.14 -1.49 11.48
C LYS A 45 10.06 -1.34 12.56
N GLN A 46 8.84 -0.95 12.18
CA GLN A 46 7.71 -0.85 13.10
C GLN A 46 7.19 -2.21 13.56
N ARG A 47 7.16 -3.20 12.66
CA ARG A 47 6.57 -4.53 12.92
C ARG A 47 7.59 -5.64 13.15
N GLY A 48 8.85 -5.41 12.78
CA GLY A 48 9.92 -6.39 12.92
C GLY A 48 10.23 -6.66 14.38
N LYS A 49 10.44 -7.94 14.69
CA LYS A 49 10.88 -8.37 16.02
C LYS A 49 12.41 -8.39 16.02
N PRO A 50 13.08 -8.31 17.19
CA PRO A 50 14.55 -8.37 17.27
C PRO A 50 15.16 -9.68 16.69
N LYS A 51 14.33 -10.71 16.51
CA LYS A 51 14.69 -11.99 15.87
C LYS A 51 14.56 -12.00 14.35
N ASP A 52 13.91 -11.00 13.75
CA ASP A 52 13.80 -10.88 12.31
C ASP A 52 15.09 -10.30 11.74
N GLY A 53 15.70 -11.01 10.79
CA GLY A 53 16.94 -10.57 10.16
C GLY A 53 16.80 -9.29 9.33
N PRO A 54 17.91 -8.70 8.88
CA PRO A 54 17.96 -7.39 8.20
C PRO A 54 17.22 -7.35 6.85
N ASN A 55 16.73 -8.48 6.35
CA ASN A 55 16.05 -8.63 5.07
C ASN A 55 14.52 -8.74 5.18
N LEU A 56 13.93 -8.54 6.37
CA LEU A 56 12.49 -8.62 6.58
C LEU A 56 11.69 -7.71 5.61
N TRP A 57 12.21 -6.52 5.30
CA TRP A 57 11.62 -5.56 4.36
C TRP A 57 11.39 -6.13 2.95
N ARG A 58 12.16 -7.16 2.52
CA ARG A 58 11.98 -7.80 1.21
C ARG A 58 10.65 -8.54 1.11
N ARG A 59 10.13 -9.06 2.23
CA ARG A 59 8.81 -9.72 2.27
C ARG A 59 7.68 -8.70 2.12
N TYR A 60 7.85 -7.53 2.72
CA TYR A 60 6.89 -6.42 2.63
C TYR A 60 6.92 -5.72 1.27
N MET A 61 8.01 -5.79 0.50
CA MET A 61 8.09 -5.17 -0.83
C MET A 61 6.95 -5.57 -1.77
N ASN A 62 6.58 -6.85 -1.82
CA ASN A 62 5.50 -7.30 -2.71
C ASN A 62 4.14 -6.77 -2.23
N ALA A 63 3.88 -6.84 -0.92
CA ALA A 63 2.65 -6.31 -0.34
C ALA A 63 2.54 -4.78 -0.53
N VAL A 64 3.61 -4.04 -0.23
CA VAL A 64 3.67 -2.58 -0.43
C VAL A 64 3.46 -2.20 -1.89
N LYS A 65 4.06 -2.93 -2.84
CA LYS A 65 3.83 -2.69 -4.27
C LYS A 65 2.36 -2.88 -4.63
N GLN A 66 1.77 -4.02 -4.27
CA GLN A 66 0.36 -4.31 -4.59
C GLN A 66 -0.56 -3.25 -4.01
N GLN A 67 -0.39 -2.91 -2.74
CA GLN A 67 -1.21 -1.93 -2.05
C GLN A 67 -1.01 -0.51 -2.61
N ALA A 68 0.22 -0.12 -2.91
CA ALA A 68 0.48 1.17 -3.52
C ALA A 68 -0.10 1.27 -4.95
N VAL A 69 -0.03 0.20 -5.75
CA VAL A 69 -0.69 0.16 -7.07
C VAL A 69 -2.20 0.33 -6.90
N HIS A 70 -2.81 -0.36 -5.92
CA HIS A 70 -4.22 -0.26 -5.63
C HIS A 70 -4.62 1.17 -5.19
N LEU A 71 -3.88 1.75 -4.25
CA LEU A 71 -4.10 3.12 -3.79
C LEU A 71 -3.94 4.15 -4.91
N ALA A 72 -2.96 3.96 -5.78
CA ALA A 72 -2.74 4.86 -6.91
C ALA A 72 -3.86 4.75 -7.95
N LYS A 73 -4.38 3.54 -8.20
CA LYS A 73 -5.57 3.34 -9.05
C LYS A 73 -6.82 4.01 -8.48
N ASN A 74 -6.97 4.01 -7.16
CA ASN A 74 -8.07 4.69 -6.46
C ASN A 74 -7.84 6.20 -6.34
N GLY A 75 -6.73 6.75 -6.86
CA GLY A 75 -6.40 8.16 -6.75
C GLY A 75 -6.06 8.62 -5.33
N ARG A 76 -5.79 7.70 -4.39
CA ARG A 76 -5.41 8.01 -3.00
C ARG A 76 -3.93 8.40 -2.85
N ILE A 77 -3.07 7.91 -3.74
CA ILE A 77 -1.64 8.27 -3.81
C ILE A 77 -1.24 8.50 -5.27
N GLU A 78 -0.19 9.27 -5.49
CA GLU A 78 0.45 9.39 -6.80
C GLU A 78 1.83 8.75 -6.77
N ILE A 79 2.13 7.94 -7.79
CA ILE A 79 3.46 7.41 -8.01
C ILE A 79 4.17 8.34 -8.99
N THR A 80 5.30 8.89 -8.57
CA THR A 80 6.10 9.83 -9.34
C THR A 80 7.49 9.28 -9.62
N ARG A 81 8.01 9.59 -10.80
CA ARG A 81 9.37 9.26 -11.22
C ARG A 81 10.00 10.51 -11.81
N LYS A 82 11.15 10.93 -11.26
CA LYS A 82 11.84 12.16 -11.69
C LYS A 82 10.95 13.43 -11.70
N GLY A 83 9.87 13.45 -10.91
CA GLY A 83 8.93 14.57 -10.84
C GLY A 83 7.67 14.40 -11.68
N GLU A 84 7.60 13.40 -12.55
CA GLU A 84 6.43 13.10 -13.38
C GLU A 84 5.58 12.00 -12.75
N ALA A 85 4.25 12.18 -12.74
CA ALA A 85 3.35 11.10 -12.34
C ALA A 85 3.45 9.97 -13.37
N VAL A 86 3.75 8.75 -12.91
CA VAL A 86 3.86 7.56 -13.75
C VAL A 86 2.74 6.60 -13.43
N ASP A 87 2.36 5.82 -14.44
CA ASP A 87 1.30 4.83 -14.28
C ASP A 87 1.66 3.81 -13.18
N PRO A 88 0.74 3.52 -12.25
CA PRO A 88 0.97 2.58 -11.17
C PRO A 88 1.13 1.13 -11.63
N LYS A 89 0.85 0.80 -12.88
CA LYS A 89 0.91 -0.57 -13.42
C LYS A 89 2.21 -0.86 -14.18
N ASP A 90 2.86 0.16 -14.73
CA ASP A 90 4.10 0.03 -15.52
C ASP A 90 5.19 1.00 -15.07
N PHE A 91 5.59 0.92 -13.80
CA PHE A 91 6.80 1.58 -13.34
C PHE A 91 7.99 0.61 -13.31
N LYS A 92 9.09 1.00 -13.96
CA LYS A 92 10.37 0.29 -13.88
C LYS A 92 11.41 1.13 -13.15
N GLY A 93 12.03 0.52 -12.14
CA GLY A 93 13.09 1.14 -11.33
C GLY A 93 12.60 1.81 -10.06
N ILE A 94 13.38 2.78 -9.57
CA ILE A 94 13.09 3.51 -8.33
C ILE A 94 12.08 4.61 -8.62
N VAL A 95 10.91 4.51 -8.01
CA VAL A 95 9.86 5.53 -8.03
C VAL A 95 9.53 5.96 -6.61
N LYS A 96 8.94 7.14 -6.49
CA LYS A 96 8.51 7.72 -5.22
C LYS A 96 6.99 7.79 -5.19
N MET A 97 6.41 7.59 -4.03
CA MET A 97 5.01 7.79 -3.75
C MET A 97 4.85 9.15 -3.07
N ARG A 98 3.76 9.83 -3.35
CA ARG A 98 3.32 11.05 -2.66
C ARG A 98 1.81 11.02 -2.50
N LEU A 99 1.27 11.82 -1.59
CA LEU A 99 -0.16 12.07 -1.55
C LEU A 99 -0.57 12.93 -2.76
N PRO A 100 -1.74 12.69 -3.38
CA PRO A 100 -2.32 13.58 -4.36
C PRO A 100 -2.55 14.93 -3.70
N ARG A 101 -2.28 15.99 -4.44
CA ARG A 101 -2.39 17.37 -3.93
C ARG A 101 -3.73 17.99 -4.30
#